data_AF-Q4CRL5-F1
#
_entry.id   AF-Q4CRL5-F1
#
_cell.length_a   1.000
_cell.length_b   1.000
_cell.length_c   1.000
_cell.angle_alpha   90.00
_cell.angle_beta   90.00
_cell.angle_gamma   90.00
#
_symmetry.space_group_name_H-M   'P 1'
#
loop_
_entity.id
_entity.type
_entity.pdbx_description
1 polymer ?
#
loop_
_entity_poly.entity_id
_entity_poly.type
_entity_poly.pdbx_seq_one_letter_code
_entity_poly.pdbx_strand_id
1 'polypeptide(L)'
;MRRFLKIYSAREGARRWIALPWKSSIPPINDHCWEGIGNFVVQQALTSDTGRLAFEECSVARQQLENIVQAAGYDANVFVFGGLVVLGLLEVGGDVDFVGVMDVEPGVGEAGEIVSRLSREMRRLGMKSSALSKARVPVIKVDRVSKLLPGTPLHHLSACGLFQFTRQLNDNETQSFKKRMQ
;
A
#
# COMPACT_ATOMS: atom_id res chain seq x y z
N MET A 1 36.77 24.72 -31.53
CA MET A 1 36.54 24.06 -32.85
C MET A 1 36.96 22.60 -32.78
N ARG A 2 36.03 21.67 -32.51
CA ARG A 2 36.27 20.22 -32.58
C ARG A 2 35.64 19.69 -33.87
N ARG A 3 36.45 19.05 -34.71
CA ARG A 3 36.07 18.48 -36.01
C ARG A 3 35.06 17.35 -35.81
N PHE A 4 33.84 17.54 -36.31
CA PHE A 4 32.90 16.45 -36.54
C PHE A 4 33.37 15.65 -37.75
N LEU A 5 33.77 14.39 -37.54
CA LEU A 5 34.03 13.45 -38.63
C LEU A 5 32.69 13.12 -39.30
N LYS A 6 32.47 13.69 -40.49
CA LYS A 6 31.45 13.24 -41.44
C LYS A 6 31.93 11.94 -42.08
N ILE A 7 31.36 10.81 -41.69
CA ILE A 7 31.44 9.59 -42.50
C ILE A 7 30.10 9.44 -43.21
N TYR A 8 30.14 9.66 -44.53
CA TYR A 8 29.00 9.43 -45.41
C TYR A 8 28.83 7.93 -45.68
N SER A 9 27.58 7.50 -45.53
CA SER A 9 26.90 6.33 -46.08
C SER A 9 27.66 5.47 -47.10
N ALA A 10 27.79 4.18 -46.77
CA ALA A 10 27.67 3.12 -47.76
C ALA A 10 26.84 1.96 -47.19
N ARG A 11 25.76 1.61 -47.91
CA ARG A 11 24.91 0.41 -47.82
C ARG A 11 23.81 0.38 -46.75
N GLU A 12 22.68 0.99 -47.09
CA GLU A 12 21.35 0.74 -46.50
C GLU A 12 20.82 -0.70 -46.71
N GLY A 13 21.59 -1.58 -47.37
CA GLY A 13 21.23 -3.00 -47.58
C GLY A 13 21.94 -4.02 -46.67
N ALA A 14 23.02 -3.65 -45.96
CA ALA A 14 23.86 -4.62 -45.24
C ALA A 14 23.47 -4.85 -43.76
N ARG A 15 22.63 -3.99 -43.16
CA ARG A 15 22.22 -4.13 -41.75
C ARG A 15 21.14 -5.18 -41.50
N ARG A 16 20.53 -5.77 -42.54
CA ARG A 16 19.52 -6.83 -42.42
C ARG A 16 20.08 -8.26 -42.47
N TRP A 17 21.40 -8.43 -42.59
CA TRP A 17 22.04 -9.74 -42.75
C TRP A 17 22.88 -10.19 -41.55
N ILE A 18 23.00 -9.35 -40.52
CA ILE A 18 23.49 -9.78 -39.22
C ILE A 18 22.27 -10.17 -38.38
N ALA A 19 21.66 -11.30 -38.73
CA ALA A 19 20.92 -12.07 -37.75
C ALA A 19 21.99 -12.71 -36.85
N LEU A 20 22.33 -12.03 -35.75
CA LEU A 20 23.01 -12.72 -34.66
C LEU A 20 22.13 -13.94 -34.34
N PRO A 21 22.65 -15.17 -34.43
CA PRO A 21 21.85 -16.32 -34.07
C PRO A 21 21.40 -16.07 -32.63
N TRP A 22 20.09 -16.06 -32.40
CA TRP A 22 19.52 -16.16 -31.07
C TRP A 22 19.89 -17.56 -30.54
N LYS A 23 21.16 -17.73 -30.18
CA LYS A 23 21.56 -18.75 -29.24
C LYS A 23 21.12 -18.20 -27.91
N SER A 24 20.00 -18.73 -27.44
CA SER A 24 19.52 -18.49 -26.10
C SER A 24 20.69 -18.58 -25.12
N SER A 25 20.94 -17.51 -24.36
CA SER A 25 21.89 -17.52 -23.25
C SER A 25 21.31 -18.21 -22.01
N ILE A 26 20.13 -18.82 -22.15
CA ILE A 26 19.48 -19.61 -21.12
C ILE A 26 20.24 -20.93 -21.01
N PRO A 27 20.76 -21.29 -19.81
CA PRO A 27 21.43 -22.54 -19.58
C PRO A 27 20.58 -23.75 -20.01
N PRO A 28 21.18 -24.86 -20.49
CA PRO A 28 20.45 -26.08 -20.79
C PRO A 28 19.58 -26.52 -19.60
N ILE A 29 18.46 -27.21 -19.84
CA ILE A 29 17.51 -27.58 -18.76
C ILE A 29 18.15 -28.44 -17.65
N ASN A 30 19.23 -29.15 -17.96
CA ASN A 30 19.98 -29.99 -17.03
C ASN A 30 21.19 -29.27 -16.38
N ASP A 31 21.31 -27.95 -16.56
CA ASP A 31 22.40 -27.19 -15.99
C ASP A 31 22.21 -27.02 -14.47
N HIS A 32 23.24 -27.37 -13.70
CA HIS A 32 23.24 -27.22 -12.24
C HIS A 32 23.09 -25.76 -11.79
N CYS A 33 23.35 -24.78 -12.65
CA CYS A 33 23.14 -23.38 -12.31
C CYS A 33 21.66 -23.04 -12.03
N TRP A 34 20.70 -23.81 -12.57
CA TRP A 34 19.28 -23.63 -12.28
C TRP A 34 18.95 -23.81 -10.81
N GLU A 35 19.64 -24.72 -10.13
CA GLU A 35 19.52 -24.90 -8.68
C GLU A 35 20.00 -23.66 -7.93
N GLY A 36 21.14 -23.09 -8.36
CA GLY A 36 21.65 -21.84 -7.80
C GLY A 36 20.70 -20.66 -8.00
N ILE A 37 20.10 -20.54 -9.19
CA ILE A 37 19.09 -19.50 -9.49
C ILE A 37 17.84 -19.72 -8.63
N GLY A 38 17.34 -20.95 -8.52
CA GLY A 38 16.19 -21.30 -7.69
C GLY A 38 16.42 -20.95 -6.21
N ASN A 39 17.58 -21.33 -5.67
CA ASN A 39 17.97 -20.97 -4.31
C ASN A 39 18.04 -19.46 -4.11
N PHE A 40 18.59 -18.72 -5.08
CA PHE A 40 18.63 -17.26 -5.01
C PHE A 40 17.21 -16.65 -5.00
N VAL A 41 16.31 -17.14 -5.86
CA VAL A 41 14.90 -16.69 -5.89
C VAL A 41 14.20 -16.97 -4.56
N VAL A 42 14.41 -18.17 -3.98
CA VAL A 42 13.85 -18.53 -2.68
C VAL A 42 14.38 -17.62 -1.58
N GLN A 43 15.70 -17.40 -1.53
CA GLN A 43 16.29 -16.51 -0.53
C GLN A 43 15.78 -15.07 -0.69
N GLN A 44 15.65 -14.59 -1.93
CA GLN A 44 15.09 -13.27 -2.19
C GLN A 44 13.63 -13.17 -1.73
N ALA A 45 12.80 -14.17 -2.01
CA ALA A 45 11.41 -14.22 -1.54
C ALA A 45 11.31 -14.24 -0.01
N LEU A 46 12.16 -15.02 0.65
CA LEU A 46 12.23 -15.06 2.12
C LEU A 46 12.64 -13.71 2.71
N THR A 47 13.59 -12.99 2.09
CA THR A 47 13.98 -11.66 2.56
C THR A 47 12.91 -10.59 2.35
N SER A 48 11.96 -10.85 1.45
CA SER A 48 10.83 -9.96 1.21
C SER A 48 9.67 -10.20 2.19
N ASP A 49 9.62 -11.32 2.90
CA ASP A 49 8.57 -11.62 3.87
C ASP A 49 8.80 -10.89 5.20
N THR A 50 7.87 -10.00 5.58
CA THR A 50 7.91 -9.30 6.88
C THR A 50 7.50 -10.19 8.06
N GLY A 51 6.97 -11.38 7.80
CA GLY A 51 6.62 -12.38 8.78
C GLY A 51 5.21 -12.25 9.34
N ARG A 52 4.84 -13.24 10.16
CA ARG A 52 3.46 -13.44 10.64
C ARG A 52 2.89 -12.27 11.43
N LEU A 53 3.67 -11.64 12.30
CA LEU A 53 3.18 -10.53 13.13
C LEU A 53 2.76 -9.34 12.26
N ALA A 54 3.56 -9.01 11.25
CA ALA A 54 3.24 -7.96 10.28
C ALA A 54 1.99 -8.28 9.47
N PHE A 55 1.79 -9.55 9.11
CA PHE A 55 0.56 -10.02 8.46
C PHE A 55 -0.67 -9.88 9.39
N GLU A 56 -0.56 -10.25 10.66
CA GLU A 56 -1.64 -10.12 11.64
C GLU A 56 -2.00 -8.65 11.91
N GLU A 57 -1.02 -7.75 11.92
CA GLU A 57 -1.24 -6.29 12.01
C GLU A 57 -2.10 -5.75 10.87
N CYS A 58 -2.02 -6.33 9.67
CA CYS A 58 -2.88 -5.92 8.54
C CYS A 58 -4.36 -6.19 8.83
N SER A 59 -4.67 -7.27 9.57
CA SER A 59 -6.05 -7.58 9.98
C SER A 59 -6.58 -6.58 11.01
N VAL A 60 -5.70 -6.13 11.92
CA VAL A 60 -6.03 -5.07 12.88
C VAL A 60 -6.26 -3.74 12.15
N ALA A 61 -5.38 -3.39 11.21
CA ALA A 61 -5.52 -2.18 10.39
C ALA A 61 -6.82 -2.18 9.57
N ARG A 62 -7.20 -3.33 9.00
CA ARG A 62 -8.49 -3.52 8.31
C ARG A 62 -9.67 -3.21 9.24
N GLN A 63 -9.69 -3.79 10.45
CA GLN A 63 -10.77 -3.56 11.41
C GLN A 63 -10.84 -2.09 11.86
N GLN A 64 -9.68 -1.46 12.09
CA GLN A 64 -9.63 -0.04 12.45
C GLN A 64 -10.16 0.85 11.31
N LEU A 65 -9.80 0.53 10.07
CA LEU A 65 -10.31 1.24 8.89
C LEU A 65 -11.84 1.09 8.76
N GLU A 66 -12.37 -0.12 8.94
CA GLU A 66 -13.81 -0.38 8.93
C GLU A 66 -14.56 0.46 9.97
N ASN A 67 -14.03 0.52 11.20
CA ASN A 67 -14.61 1.35 12.26
C ASN A 67 -14.64 2.85 11.86
N ILE A 68 -13.62 3.34 11.16
CA ILE A 68 -13.58 4.73 10.66
C ILE A 68 -14.65 4.94 9.58
N VAL A 69 -14.81 3.98 8.67
CA VAL A 69 -15.80 4.07 7.59
C VAL A 69 -17.22 4.11 8.16
N GLN A 70 -17.53 3.21 9.09
CA GLN A 70 -18.82 3.14 9.77
C GLN A 70 -19.08 4.38 10.63
N ALA A 71 -18.06 4.86 11.38
CA ALA A 71 -18.18 6.08 12.17
C ALA A 71 -18.42 7.34 11.30
N ALA A 72 -17.99 7.33 10.04
CA ALA A 72 -18.30 8.39 9.09
C ALA A 72 -19.75 8.32 8.55
N GLY A 73 -20.50 7.28 8.88
CA GLY A 73 -21.89 7.07 8.50
C GLY A 73 -22.09 6.25 7.22
N TYR A 74 -21.06 5.54 6.76
CA TYR A 74 -21.15 4.65 5.62
C TYR A 74 -21.30 3.21 6.08
N ASP A 75 -22.40 2.56 5.71
CA ASP A 75 -22.60 1.14 5.92
C ASP A 75 -21.81 0.36 4.87
N ALA A 76 -20.52 0.18 5.15
CA ALA A 76 -19.58 -0.48 4.27
C ALA A 76 -18.68 -1.43 5.07
N ASN A 77 -18.47 -2.62 4.53
CA ASN A 77 -17.50 -3.58 5.01
C ASN A 77 -16.15 -3.36 4.31
N VAL A 78 -15.04 -3.59 5.02
CA VAL A 78 -13.70 -3.40 4.47
C VAL A 78 -13.02 -4.75 4.29
N PHE A 79 -12.62 -5.05 3.06
CA PHE A 79 -11.92 -6.28 2.71
C PHE A 79 -10.49 -6.02 2.24
N VAL A 80 -9.63 -7.01 2.44
CA VAL A 80 -8.25 -6.98 1.94
C VAL A 80 -8.21 -7.55 0.52
N PHE A 81 -7.39 -6.97 -0.34
CA PHE A 81 -7.08 -7.52 -1.66
C PHE A 81 -5.58 -7.34 -1.99
N GLY A 82 -5.20 -7.65 -3.23
CA GLY A 82 -3.84 -7.41 -3.71
C GLY A 82 -2.82 -8.45 -3.22
N GLY A 83 -1.57 -8.02 -3.07
CA GLY A 83 -0.43 -8.90 -2.76
C GLY A 83 -0.63 -9.70 -1.48
N LEU A 84 -1.28 -9.12 -0.47
CA LEU A 84 -1.54 -9.79 0.81
C LEU A 84 -2.41 -11.06 0.64
N VAL A 85 -3.36 -11.03 -0.29
CA VAL A 85 -4.25 -12.17 -0.58
C VAL A 85 -3.57 -13.17 -1.51
N VAL A 86 -2.87 -12.69 -2.53
CA VAL A 86 -2.26 -13.56 -3.56
C VAL A 86 -1.05 -14.30 -3.02
N LEU A 87 -0.21 -13.63 -2.22
CA LEU A 87 1.04 -14.19 -1.70
C LEU A 87 0.88 -14.78 -0.29
N GLY A 88 -0.13 -14.34 0.47
CA GLY A 88 -0.31 -14.76 1.86
C GLY A 88 0.74 -14.19 2.82
N LEU A 89 1.44 -13.12 2.42
CA LEU A 89 2.45 -12.43 3.22
C LEU A 89 2.39 -10.91 2.96
N LEU A 90 2.95 -10.14 3.89
CA LEU A 90 3.20 -8.71 3.69
C LEU A 90 4.66 -8.52 3.24
N GLU A 91 4.85 -7.92 2.08
CA GLU A 91 6.19 -7.67 1.55
C GLU A 91 6.89 -6.49 2.25
N VAL A 92 8.22 -6.56 2.39
CA VAL A 92 9.03 -5.45 2.90
C VAL A 92 8.87 -4.23 1.98
N GLY A 93 8.25 -3.17 2.51
CA GLY A 93 7.95 -1.96 1.74
C GLY A 93 6.71 -2.07 0.86
N GLY A 94 6.00 -3.20 0.92
CA GLY A 94 4.69 -3.36 0.29
C GLY A 94 3.62 -2.50 0.96
N ASP A 95 2.67 -2.08 0.15
CA ASP A 95 1.44 -1.43 0.61
C ASP A 95 0.38 -2.48 0.97
N VAL A 96 -0.64 -2.08 1.73
CA VAL A 96 -1.80 -2.91 2.03
C VAL A 96 -3.01 -2.35 1.28
N ASP A 97 -3.62 -3.18 0.46
CA ASP A 97 -4.76 -2.81 -0.37
C ASP A 97 -6.08 -3.19 0.32
N PHE A 98 -6.91 -2.18 0.58
CA PHE A 98 -8.25 -2.36 1.15
C PHE A 98 -9.33 -1.83 0.21
N VAL A 99 -10.45 -2.55 0.15
CA VAL A 99 -11.65 -2.16 -0.61
C VAL A 99 -12.84 -2.03 0.32
N GLY A 100 -13.56 -0.92 0.21
CA GLY A 100 -14.86 -0.73 0.88
C GLY A 100 -15.97 -1.27 -0.01
N VAL A 101 -16.83 -2.12 0.54
CA VAL A 101 -17.98 -2.72 -0.15
C VAL A 101 -19.24 -2.28 0.56
N MET A 102 -20.13 -1.65 -0.20
CA MET A 102 -21.47 -1.23 0.22
C MET A 102 -22.52 -2.12 -0.43
N ASP A 103 -23.72 -2.16 0.14
CA ASP A 103 -24.85 -2.92 -0.43
C ASP A 103 -25.23 -2.45 -1.84
N VAL A 104 -25.08 -1.15 -2.10
CA VAL A 104 -25.28 -0.53 -3.42
C VAL A 104 -23.94 0.01 -3.89
N GLU A 105 -23.50 -0.43 -5.07
CA GLU A 105 -22.25 0.04 -5.67
C GLU A 105 -22.37 1.53 -6.03
N PRO A 106 -21.54 2.41 -5.44
CA PRO A 106 -21.60 3.83 -5.72
C PRO A 106 -21.07 4.12 -7.13
N GLY A 107 -21.70 5.10 -7.80
CA GLY A 107 -21.15 5.63 -9.05
C GLY A 107 -19.79 6.30 -8.82
N VAL A 108 -18.99 6.47 -9.88
CA VAL A 108 -17.62 7.06 -9.77
C VAL A 108 -17.62 8.43 -9.07
N GLY A 109 -18.62 9.28 -9.34
CA GLY A 109 -18.74 10.59 -8.69
C GLY A 109 -19.00 10.48 -7.18
N GLU A 110 -19.96 9.62 -6.80
CA GLU A 110 -20.32 9.36 -5.41
C GLU A 110 -19.15 8.72 -4.65
N ALA A 111 -18.49 7.71 -5.23
CA ALA A 111 -17.28 7.11 -4.68
C ALA A 111 -16.18 8.17 -4.45
N GLY A 112 -16.04 9.15 -5.35
CA GLY A 112 -15.14 10.28 -5.20
C GLY A 112 -15.47 11.18 -4.00
N GLU A 113 -16.75 11.42 -3.73
CA GLU A 113 -17.22 12.18 -2.57
C GLU A 113 -16.99 11.42 -1.26
N ILE A 114 -17.31 10.11 -1.24
CA ILE A 114 -17.08 9.21 -0.11
C ILE A 114 -15.60 9.21 0.26
N VAL A 115 -14.72 8.95 -0.70
CA VAL A 115 -13.26 8.95 -0.55
C VAL A 115 -12.75 10.30 -0.04
N SER A 116 -13.28 11.41 -0.55
CA SER A 116 -12.91 12.76 -0.09
C SER A 116 -13.29 13.02 1.36
N ARG A 117 -14.47 12.58 1.79
CA ARG A 117 -14.95 12.72 3.17
C ARG A 117 -14.15 11.83 4.12
N LEU A 118 -14.01 10.55 3.81
CA LEU A 118 -13.24 9.60 4.62
C LEU A 118 -11.79 10.07 4.80
N SER A 119 -11.15 10.56 3.74
CA SER A 119 -9.80 11.12 3.83
C SER A 119 -9.72 12.33 4.78
N ARG A 120 -10.77 13.15 4.86
CA ARG A 120 -10.85 14.26 5.81
C ARG A 120 -10.96 13.77 7.25
N GLU A 121 -11.78 12.76 7.51
CA GLU A 121 -11.91 12.16 8.84
C GLU A 121 -10.61 11.46 9.28
N MET A 122 -9.95 10.73 8.38
CA MET A 122 -8.64 10.14 8.66
C MET A 122 -7.58 11.18 9.01
N ARG A 123 -7.56 12.33 8.33
CA ARG A 123 -6.66 13.44 8.70
C ARG A 123 -6.96 14.01 10.09
N ARG A 124 -8.24 14.07 10.50
CA ARG A 124 -8.63 14.48 11.85
C ARG A 124 -8.15 13.50 12.92
N LEU A 125 -7.98 12.23 12.57
CA LEU A 125 -7.38 11.19 13.42
C LEU A 125 -5.83 11.19 13.39
N GLY A 126 -5.20 12.15 12.71
CA GLY A 126 -3.74 12.28 12.66
C GLY A 126 -3.05 11.48 11.55
N MET A 127 -3.80 10.87 10.62
CA MET A 127 -3.22 10.11 9.51
C MET A 127 -2.81 11.04 8.35
N LYS A 128 -1.72 10.71 7.67
CA LYS A 128 -1.27 11.39 6.44
C LYS A 128 -2.05 10.88 5.22
N SER A 129 -3.35 11.19 5.19
CA SER A 129 -4.30 10.71 4.18
C SER A 129 -4.49 11.73 3.05
N SER A 130 -4.47 11.22 1.81
CA SER A 130 -4.76 11.95 0.57
C SER A 130 -5.83 11.23 -0.26
N ALA A 131 -6.82 11.98 -0.76
CA ALA A 131 -7.88 11.46 -1.60
C ALA A 131 -7.55 11.66 -3.08
N LEU A 132 -7.66 10.60 -3.88
CA LEU A 132 -7.60 10.63 -5.34
C LEU A 132 -9.02 10.50 -5.90
N SER A 133 -9.89 11.44 -5.58
CA SER A 133 -11.34 11.37 -5.88
C SER A 133 -11.70 11.44 -7.35
N LYS A 134 -10.79 11.91 -8.21
CA LYS A 134 -10.97 12.01 -9.66
C LYS A 134 -10.22 10.93 -10.45
N ALA A 135 -9.63 9.97 -9.76
CA ALA A 135 -9.00 8.83 -10.43
C ALA A 135 -10.08 7.96 -11.09
N ARG A 136 -9.66 7.13 -12.06
CA ARG A 136 -10.55 6.14 -12.70
C ARG A 136 -11.28 5.27 -11.67
N VAL A 137 -10.57 4.90 -10.62
CA VAL A 137 -11.12 4.30 -9.40
C VAL A 137 -10.76 5.23 -8.25
N PRO A 138 -11.73 5.91 -7.63
CA PRO A 138 -11.47 6.77 -6.49
C PRO A 138 -10.85 5.98 -5.34
N VAL A 139 -9.73 6.48 -4.79
CA VAL A 139 -8.99 5.81 -3.70
C VAL A 139 -8.48 6.81 -2.67
N ILE A 140 -8.25 6.32 -1.45
CA ILE A 140 -7.52 7.04 -0.41
C ILE A 140 -6.12 6.45 -0.33
N LYS A 141 -5.09 7.29 -0.42
CA LYS A 141 -3.70 6.89 -0.12
C LYS A 141 -3.31 7.43 1.24
N VAL A 142 -2.85 6.54 2.11
CA VAL A 142 -2.39 6.89 3.47
C VAL A 142 -0.91 6.62 3.57
N ASP A 143 -0.13 7.67 3.74
CA ASP A 143 1.32 7.55 3.90
C ASP A 143 1.66 7.12 5.33
N ARG A 144 2.70 6.30 5.46
CA ARG A 144 3.24 5.91 6.76
C ARG A 144 3.78 7.14 7.50
N VAL A 145 3.38 7.29 8.76
CA VAL A 145 3.89 8.34 9.67
C VAL A 145 5.06 7.81 10.52
N SER A 146 5.02 6.53 10.89
CA SER A 146 6.04 5.89 11.70
C SER A 146 7.26 5.45 10.88
N LYS A 147 8.44 5.51 11.49
CA LYS A 147 9.67 4.89 10.95
C LYS A 147 9.82 3.42 11.32
N LEU A 148 9.00 2.92 12.25
CA LEU A 148 9.01 1.51 12.65
C LEU A 148 8.41 0.64 11.53
N LEU A 149 8.99 -0.54 11.36
CA LEU A 149 8.51 -1.53 10.39
C LEU A 149 7.32 -2.31 10.99
N PRO A 150 6.40 -2.83 10.13
CA PRO A 150 5.39 -3.78 10.56
C PRO A 150 5.99 -4.97 11.32
N GLY A 151 5.27 -5.50 12.31
CA GLY A 151 5.70 -6.62 13.15
C GLY A 151 6.73 -6.26 14.23
N THR A 152 7.11 -4.98 14.34
CA THR A 152 7.95 -4.52 15.46
C THR A 152 7.11 -4.34 16.72
N PRO A 153 7.66 -4.61 17.93
CA PRO A 153 6.90 -4.46 19.17
C PRO A 153 6.23 -3.10 19.29
N LEU A 154 4.92 -3.11 19.54
CA LEU A 154 4.12 -1.89 19.68
C LEU A 154 4.70 -1.00 20.77
N HIS A 155 5.03 0.24 20.40
CA HIS A 155 5.33 1.26 21.39
C HIS A 155 4.07 1.51 22.22
N HIS A 156 4.17 1.62 23.55
CA HIS A 156 3.01 1.79 24.45
C HIS A 156 2.09 2.97 24.03
N LEU A 157 2.67 4.02 23.44
CA LEU A 157 1.92 5.17 22.92
C LEU A 157 1.07 4.88 21.68
N SER A 158 1.28 3.75 20.97
CA SER A 158 0.51 3.40 19.77
C SER A 158 -0.97 3.11 20.05
N ALA A 159 -1.29 2.74 21.30
CA ALA A 159 -2.67 2.53 21.77
C ALA A 159 -3.24 3.77 22.49
N CYS A 160 -2.48 4.86 22.59
CA CYS A 160 -2.91 6.07 23.30
C CYS A 160 -3.44 7.13 22.32
N GLY A 161 -4.66 7.62 22.58
CA GLY A 161 -5.22 8.80 21.93
C GLY A 161 -5.22 10.01 22.86
N LEU A 162 -5.11 11.22 22.29
CA LEU A 162 -5.23 12.47 23.04
C LEU A 162 -6.42 13.28 22.53
N PHE A 163 -7.33 13.63 23.44
CA PHE A 163 -8.44 14.52 23.17
C PHE A 163 -8.08 15.94 23.61
N GLN A 164 -8.04 16.86 22.65
CA GLN A 164 -7.80 18.28 22.92
C GLN A 164 -9.12 19.04 22.82
N PHE A 165 -9.52 19.69 23.92
CA PHE A 165 -10.73 20.50 23.98
C PHE A 165 -10.40 21.97 23.68
N THR A 166 -11.30 22.66 22.95
CA THR A 166 -11.14 24.08 22.59
C THR A 166 -11.31 25.03 23.78
N ARG A 167 -11.94 24.54 24.85
CA ARG A 167 -12.07 25.23 26.13
C ARG A 167 -11.96 24.23 27.27
N GLN A 168 -11.75 24.75 28.47
CA GLN A 168 -11.83 23.96 29.69
C GLN A 168 -13.27 23.41 29.84
N LEU A 169 -13.35 22.11 30.16
CA LEU A 169 -14.62 21.46 30.50
C LEU A 169 -14.96 21.73 31.96
N ASN A 170 -16.23 21.95 32.26
CA ASN A 170 -16.69 21.93 33.65
C ASN A 170 -16.78 20.48 34.18
N ASP A 171 -17.05 20.32 35.48
CA ASP A 171 -17.07 19.00 36.12
C ASP A 171 -18.14 18.08 35.51
N ASN A 172 -19.32 18.60 35.18
CA ASN A 172 -20.40 17.83 34.57
C ASN A 172 -20.03 17.34 33.16
N GLU A 173 -19.43 18.20 32.35
CA GLU A 173 -18.94 17.87 31.00
C GLU A 173 -17.80 16.85 31.05
N THR A 174 -16.91 17.00 32.02
CA THR A 174 -15.80 16.05 32.25
C THR A 174 -16.32 14.69 32.64
N GLN A 175 -17.29 14.62 33.56
CA GLN A 175 -17.92 13.35 33.95
C GLN A 175 -18.69 12.70 32.79
N SER A 176 -19.44 13.50 32.03
CA SER A 176 -20.16 13.03 30.84
C SER A 176 -19.20 12.49 29.77
N PHE A 177 -18.08 13.19 29.53
CA PHE A 177 -17.04 12.71 28.61
C PHE A 177 -16.41 11.41 29.09
N LYS A 178 -16.02 11.31 30.37
CA LYS A 178 -15.47 10.07 30.94
C LYS A 178 -16.42 8.88 30.79
N LYS A 179 -17.72 9.08 31.03
CA LYS A 179 -18.73 8.03 30.87
C LYS A 179 -18.89 7.55 29.43
N ARG A 180 -18.65 8.40 28.43
CA ARG A 180 -18.73 8.01 27.00
C ARG A 180 -17.47 7.30 26.49
N MET A 181 -16.36 7.42 27.21
CA MET A 181 -15.08 6.79 26.85
C MET A 181 -14.88 5.41 27.49
N GLN A 182 -15.71 5.04 28.46
CA GLN A 182 -15.74 3.72 29.12
C GLN A 182 -16.79 2.83 28.47
#